data_AF-A0A224Y3M8-F1
#
_entry.id   AF-A0A224Y3M8-F1
#
_cell.length_a   1.000
_cell.length_b   1.000
_cell.length_c   1.000
_cell.angle_alpha   90.00
_cell.angle_beta   90.00
_cell.angle_gamma   90.00
#
_symmetry.space_group_name_H-M   'P 1'
#
loop_
_entity.id
_entity.type
_entity.pdbx_description
1 polymer ?
#
loop_
_entity_poly.entity_id
_entity_poly.type
_entity_poly.pdbx_seq_one_letter_code
_entity_poly.pdbx_strand_id
1 'polypeptide(L)'
;MKSTMFSPVITGILWTFICTTLGDETTQSNNTICNDEECKKLVLQVKNQMGSSPPCVDFYNYTCGNWEGDMELKHRDIKIKAVRDLIVLLDNATKSPEGPYTATE
;
A
#
# COMPACT_ATOMS: atom_id res chain seq x y z
N MET A 1 38.62 35.13 20.64
CA MET A 1 37.59 34.10 20.81
C MET A 1 36.24 34.77 20.58
N LYS A 2 35.71 34.71 19.35
CA LYS A 2 34.48 35.38 18.93
C LYS A 2 33.52 34.28 18.48
N SER A 3 32.69 33.80 19.41
CA SER A 3 31.70 32.77 19.11
C SER A 3 30.54 33.40 18.35
N THR A 4 30.48 33.19 17.04
CA THR A 4 29.33 33.52 16.23
C THR A 4 28.27 32.44 16.40
N MET A 5 27.17 32.83 17.01
CA MET A 5 25.92 32.11 17.17
C MET A 5 25.29 31.88 15.78
N PHE A 6 25.48 30.70 15.21
CA PHE A 6 24.82 30.32 13.96
C PHE A 6 23.37 29.95 14.26
N SER A 7 22.47 30.86 13.88
CA SER A 7 21.02 30.74 13.98
C SER A 7 20.50 29.53 13.17
N PRO A 8 19.61 28.67 13.72
CA PRO A 8 19.14 27.44 13.08
C PRO A 8 18.20 27.65 11.88
N VAL A 9 18.09 28.88 11.37
CA VAL A 9 17.20 29.24 10.26
C VAL A 9 17.73 28.75 8.90
N ILE A 10 19.04 28.50 8.77
CA ILE A 10 19.67 28.11 7.50
C ILE A 10 19.44 26.63 7.17
N THR A 11 19.24 25.77 8.16
CA THR A 11 19.05 24.31 7.95
C THR A 11 17.62 23.91 7.56
N GLY A 12 16.63 24.80 7.73
CA GLY A 12 15.25 24.55 7.28
C GLY A 12 15.02 24.81 5.79
N ILE A 13 15.79 25.73 5.21
CA ILE A 13 15.61 26.19 3.82
C ILE A 13 16.14 25.18 2.80
N LEU A 14 17.07 24.30 3.18
CA LEU A 14 17.64 23.31 2.26
C LEU A 14 16.70 22.13 1.98
N TRP A 15 15.78 21.81 2.89
CA TRP A 15 14.86 20.68 2.74
C TRP A 15 13.65 21.01 1.85
N THR A 16 13.28 22.28 1.70
CA THR A 16 12.16 22.68 0.85
C THR A 16 12.48 22.61 -0.64
N PHE A 17 13.76 22.66 -1.03
CA PHE A 17 14.18 22.53 -2.44
C PHE A 17 14.22 21.07 -2.93
N ILE A 18 14.34 20.09 -2.04
CA ILE A 18 14.43 18.67 -2.43
C ILE A 18 13.02 18.11 -2.73
N CYS A 19 11.97 18.65 -2.09
CA CYS A 19 10.61 18.18 -2.31
C CYS A 19 9.94 18.70 -3.59
N THR A 20 10.45 19.76 -4.23
CA THR A 20 9.82 20.36 -5.41
C THR A 20 10.25 19.74 -6.74
N THR A 21 11.20 18.79 -6.77
CA THR A 21 11.77 18.27 -8.03
C THR A 21 11.47 16.80 -8.32
N LEU A 22 10.45 16.20 -7.67
CA LEU A 22 9.95 14.85 -8.01
C LEU A 22 8.52 14.87 -8.58
N GLY A 23 8.08 16.01 -9.12
CA GLY A 23 7.04 16.04 -10.13
C GLY A 23 7.74 16.26 -11.46
N ASP A 24 7.76 15.24 -12.32
CA ASP A 24 8.16 15.41 -13.72
C ASP A 24 7.37 16.59 -14.29
N GLU A 25 8.07 17.62 -14.79
CA GLU A 25 7.43 18.68 -15.56
C GLU A 25 6.98 18.06 -16.87
N THR A 26 5.81 17.41 -16.85
CA THR A 26 5.13 17.05 -18.08
C THR A 26 4.70 18.36 -18.73
N THR A 27 5.53 18.85 -19.63
CA THR A 27 5.09 19.66 -20.76
C THR A 27 3.78 19.04 -21.23
N GLN A 28 2.69 19.79 -21.09
CA GLN A 28 1.34 19.36 -21.44
C GLN A 28 1.30 19.12 -22.96
N SER A 29 1.77 17.95 -23.35
CA SER A 29 1.65 17.40 -24.67
C SER A 29 0.15 17.17 -24.85
N ASN A 30 -0.47 17.90 -25.77
CA ASN A 30 -1.88 17.75 -26.15
C ASN A 30 -2.18 16.39 -26.83
N ASN A 31 -1.41 15.36 -26.51
CA ASN A 31 -1.67 13.99 -26.90
C ASN A 31 -2.44 13.35 -25.75
N THR A 32 -3.76 13.20 -25.93
CA THR A 32 -4.69 12.53 -25.01
C THR A 32 -4.26 11.09 -24.66
N ILE A 33 -3.28 10.55 -25.37
CA ILE A 33 -2.76 9.18 -25.23
C ILE A 33 -1.24 9.26 -25.07
N CYS A 34 -0.72 8.68 -24.00
CA CYS A 34 0.71 8.47 -23.82
C CYS A 34 1.18 7.36 -24.79
N ASN A 35 2.20 7.68 -25.58
CA ASN A 35 2.78 6.76 -26.58
C ASN A 35 4.20 6.30 -26.20
N ASP A 36 4.65 6.61 -25.00
CA ASP A 36 5.97 6.22 -24.51
C ASP A 36 6.03 4.70 -24.31
N GLU A 37 7.21 4.12 -24.53
CA GLU A 37 7.41 2.67 -24.43
C GLU A 37 7.10 2.14 -23.03
N GLU A 38 7.34 2.94 -21.99
CA GLU A 38 6.99 2.60 -20.61
C GLU A 38 5.47 2.46 -20.41
N CYS A 39 4.69 3.38 -20.98
CA CYS A 39 3.23 3.31 -20.92
C CYS A 39 2.69 2.10 -21.70
N LYS A 40 3.23 1.82 -22.88
CA LYS A 40 2.84 0.63 -23.66
C LYS A 40 3.13 -0.65 -22.90
N LYS A 41 4.32 -0.76 -22.29
CA LYS A 41 4.73 -1.91 -21.48
C LYS A 41 3.80 -2.09 -20.28
N LEU A 42 3.46 -1.02 -19.59
CA LEU A 42 2.52 -1.06 -18.46
C LEU A 42 1.13 -1.54 -18.89
N VAL A 43 0.59 -0.99 -19.98
CA VAL A 43 -0.72 -1.39 -20.51
C VAL A 43 -0.73 -2.87 -20.91
N LEU A 44 0.34 -3.38 -21.51
CA LEU A 44 0.47 -4.80 -21.82
C LEU A 44 0.50 -5.67 -20.56
N GLN A 45 1.24 -5.25 -19.52
CA GLN A 45 1.27 -5.96 -18.24
C GLN A 45 -0.12 -6.03 -17.60
N VAL A 46 -0.84 -4.91 -17.54
CA VAL A 46 -2.22 -4.87 -17.00
C VAL A 46 -3.15 -5.76 -17.82
N LYS A 47 -3.14 -5.63 -19.15
CA LYS A 47 -4.01 -6.43 -20.03
C LYS A 47 -3.76 -7.93 -19.93
N ASN A 48 -2.52 -8.35 -19.73
CA ASN A 48 -2.18 -9.76 -19.60
C ASN A 48 -2.71 -10.40 -18.30
N GLN A 49 -3.04 -9.59 -17.29
CA GLN A 49 -3.60 -10.06 -16.01
C GLN A 49 -5.14 -10.07 -16.01
N MET A 50 -5.75 -9.21 -16.84
CA MET A 50 -7.20 -9.11 -16.98
C MET A 50 -7.80 -10.41 -17.54
N GLY A 51 -8.93 -10.83 -16.98
CA GLY A 51 -9.74 -11.92 -17.52
C GLY A 51 -10.77 -11.45 -18.54
N SER A 52 -11.68 -12.34 -18.91
CA SER A 52 -12.62 -12.14 -20.02
C SER A 52 -14.01 -11.70 -19.62
N SER A 53 -14.35 -11.73 -18.32
CA SER A 53 -15.69 -11.38 -17.86
C SER A 53 -16.00 -9.89 -18.01
N PRO A 54 -17.25 -9.49 -18.29
CA PRO A 54 -17.67 -8.09 -18.19
C PRO A 54 -17.48 -7.54 -16.77
N PRO A 55 -17.03 -6.27 -16.63
CA PRO A 55 -16.70 -5.69 -15.31
C PRO A 55 -17.91 -5.60 -14.36
N CYS A 56 -19.13 -5.44 -14.91
CA CYS A 56 -20.35 -5.35 -14.10
C CYS A 56 -20.92 -6.72 -13.68
N VAL A 57 -20.36 -7.82 -14.20
CA VAL A 57 -20.81 -9.19 -13.90
C VAL A 57 -19.83 -9.85 -12.94
N ASP A 58 -18.54 -9.82 -13.26
CA ASP A 58 -17.48 -10.33 -12.39
C ASP A 58 -16.24 -9.45 -12.53
N PHE A 59 -16.18 -8.42 -11.69
CA PHE A 59 -15.06 -7.48 -11.66
C PHE A 59 -13.75 -8.15 -11.28
N TYR A 60 -13.78 -9.20 -10.44
CA TYR A 60 -12.59 -9.94 -10.04
C TYR A 60 -11.99 -10.65 -11.26
N ASN A 61 -12.79 -11.38 -12.03
CA ASN A 61 -12.33 -11.99 -13.27
C ASN A 61 -11.90 -10.92 -14.29
N TYR A 62 -12.67 -9.85 -14.46
CA TYR A 62 -12.30 -8.77 -15.37
C TYR A 62 -10.90 -8.21 -15.08
N THR A 63 -10.57 -7.95 -13.81
CA THR A 63 -9.28 -7.36 -13.43
C THR A 63 -8.16 -8.38 -13.28
N CYS A 64 -8.44 -9.58 -12.75
CA CYS A 64 -7.43 -10.53 -12.29
C CYS A 64 -7.59 -11.94 -12.88
N GLY A 65 -8.50 -12.18 -13.82
CA GLY A 65 -8.87 -13.53 -14.25
C GLY A 65 -7.75 -14.35 -14.90
N ASN A 66 -6.69 -13.69 -15.40
CA ASN A 66 -5.49 -14.32 -15.95
C ASN A 66 -4.26 -14.09 -15.06
N TRP A 67 -4.43 -13.50 -13.88
CA TRP A 67 -3.36 -13.31 -12.92
C TRP A 67 -2.97 -14.68 -12.33
N GLU A 68 -1.79 -15.17 -12.69
CA GLU A 68 -1.22 -16.42 -12.13
C GLU A 68 -0.25 -16.21 -10.96
N GLY A 69 0.09 -14.95 -10.66
CA GLY A 69 0.99 -14.61 -9.55
C GLY A 69 0.46 -15.09 -8.20
N ASP A 70 1.35 -15.66 -7.44
CA ASP A 70 1.21 -16.04 -6.04
C ASP A 70 0.79 -14.82 -5.21
N MET A 71 -0.49 -14.80 -4.82
CA MET A 71 -0.97 -14.01 -3.69
C MET A 71 -0.49 -14.60 -2.36
N GLU A 72 0.53 -15.45 -2.35
CA GLU A 72 1.36 -15.56 -1.17
C GLU A 72 2.04 -14.20 -1.03
N LEU A 73 1.47 -13.35 -0.17
CA LEU A 73 2.16 -12.23 0.45
C LEU A 73 3.54 -12.72 0.86
N LYS A 74 4.57 -12.57 0.00
CA LYS A 74 5.93 -13.11 0.15
C LYS A 74 6.30 -13.19 1.62
N HIS A 75 6.10 -14.36 2.24
CA HIS A 75 6.14 -14.57 3.70
C HIS A 75 6.17 -13.27 4.52
N ARG A 76 5.16 -12.39 4.36
CA ARG A 76 5.31 -11.02 4.88
C ARG A 76 5.10 -11.07 6.38
N ASP A 77 5.92 -10.32 7.13
CA ASP A 77 5.84 -10.10 8.58
C ASP A 77 4.41 -9.82 9.09
N ILE A 78 3.52 -9.40 8.19
CA ILE A 78 2.08 -9.23 8.38
C ILE A 78 1.40 -10.53 8.87
N LYS A 79 1.71 -11.71 8.30
CA LYS A 79 1.16 -13.00 8.79
C LYS A 79 1.66 -13.27 10.22
N ILE A 80 2.93 -13.01 10.50
CA ILE A 80 3.54 -13.24 11.83
C ILE A 80 2.94 -12.28 12.87
N LYS A 81 2.79 -11.00 12.54
CA LYS A 81 2.19 -10.00 13.42
C LYS A 81 0.71 -10.32 13.69
N ALA A 82 -0.07 -10.63 12.66
CA ALA A 82 -1.48 -10.98 12.82
C ALA A 82 -1.66 -12.23 13.68
N VAL A 83 -0.83 -13.26 13.48
CA VAL A 83 -0.86 -14.48 14.31
C VAL A 83 -0.47 -14.18 15.76
N ARG A 84 0.56 -13.36 15.99
CA ARG A 84 0.97 -12.96 17.34
C ARG A 84 -0.12 -12.16 18.06
N ASP A 85 -0.73 -11.20 17.36
CA ASP A 85 -1.81 -10.37 17.91
C ASP A 85 -3.02 -11.26 18.27
N LEU A 86 -3.32 -12.28 17.45
CA LEU A 86 -4.39 -13.25 17.74
C LEU A 86 -4.11 -14.07 19.01
N ILE A 87 -2.88 -14.54 19.19
CA ILE A 87 -2.47 -15.31 20.38
C ILE A 87 -2.66 -14.47 21.65
N VAL A 88 -2.22 -13.20 21.63
CA VAL A 88 -2.37 -12.28 22.78
C VAL A 88 -3.83 -12.07 23.15
N LEU A 89 -4.72 -11.98 22.16
CA LEU A 89 -6.16 -11.84 22.42
C LEU A 89 -6.76 -13.09 23.08
N LEU A 90 -6.36 -14.28 22.62
CA LEU A 90 -6.85 -15.55 23.18
C LEU A 90 -6.33 -15.78 24.62
N ASP A 91 -5.08 -15.44 24.90
CA ASP A 91 -4.50 -15.52 26.24
C ASP A 91 -5.12 -14.53 27.23
N ASN A 92 -5.61 -13.39 26.75
CA ASN A 92 -6.36 -12.46 27.58
C ASN A 92 -7.82 -12.90 27.78
N ALA A 93 -8.43 -13.54 26.79
CA ALA A 93 -9.79 -14.05 26.90
C ALA A 93 -9.91 -15.20 27.92
N THR A 94 -8.89 -16.06 28.03
CA THR A 94 -8.85 -17.14 29.03
C THR A 94 -8.67 -16.65 30.47
N LYS A 95 -8.37 -15.37 30.69
CA LYS A 95 -8.28 -14.74 32.02
C LYS A 95 -9.60 -14.11 32.49
N SER A 96 -10.73 -14.37 31.81
CA SER A 96 -12.04 -13.99 32.33
C SER A 96 -12.29 -14.72 33.65
N PRO A 97 -12.57 -14.03 34.77
CA PRO A 97 -12.75 -14.68 36.06
C PRO A 97 -13.94 -15.65 35.96
N GLU A 98 -13.70 -16.88 36.41
CA GLU A 98 -14.74 -17.88 36.64
C GLU A 98 -15.80 -17.28 37.57
N GLY A 99 -16.94 -16.90 36.98
CA GLY A 99 -18.15 -16.53 37.69
C GLY A 99 -19.30 -17.35 37.09
N PRO A 100 -20.18 -17.95 37.91
CA PRO A 100 -21.22 -18.84 37.42
C PRO A 100 -22.28 -18.02 36.68
N TYR A 101 -22.26 -18.05 35.36
CA TYR A 101 -23.38 -17.55 34.56
C TYR A 101 -24.52 -18.57 34.62
N THR A 102 -25.46 -18.36 35.54
CA THR A 102 -26.79 -18.99 35.44
C THR A 102 -27.57 -18.23 34.36
N ALA A 103 -27.67 -18.81 33.17
CA ALA A 103 -28.67 -18.43 32.20
C ALA A 103 -29.99 -19.14 32.58
N THR A 104 -31.02 -18.36 32.91
CA THR A 104 -32.40 -18.85 32.98
C THR A 104 -33.09 -18.52 31.67
N GLU A 105 -33.84 -19.49 31.17
CA GLU A 105 -34.60 -19.54 29.92
C GLU A 105 -35.67 -18.44 29.77
#